data_AF-A0A1A7X9C2-F1
#
_entry.id   AF-A0A1A7X9C2-F1
#
_cell.length_a   1.000
_cell.length_b   1.000
_cell.length_c   1.000
_cell.angle_alpha   90.00
_cell.angle_beta   90.00
_cell.angle_gamma   90.00
#
_symmetry.space_group_name_H-M   'P 1'
#
loop_
_entity.id
_entity.type
_entity.pdbx_description
1 polymer ?
#
loop_
_entity_poly.entity_id
_entity_poly.type
_entity_poly.pdbx_seq_one_letter_code
_entity_poly.pdbx_strand_id
1 'polypeptide(L)'
;AGKTNLRRCTYLVLDEADRMLDMGFEPQIRKIVEQIRPDRQTLMWSATWPKEVRQLAEDFLREYIQINIGALELSANHNILQIVDVCMETEKDNKLIQLMEEIMAEKENKTIIFVETKKRCDDLTRRMRRDGWPAMCIHGDKSQPERDWVLTEFRSGKAPILIATDVASRGLGFGSTRQL
;
A
#
# COMPACT_ATOMS: atom_id res chain seq x y z
N ALA A 1 -27.45 18.66 3.92
CA ALA A 1 -25.98 18.61 3.95
C ALA A 1 -25.45 18.03 2.64
N GLY A 2 -24.45 18.69 2.05
CA GLY A 2 -23.43 18.16 1.11
C GLY A 2 -23.83 17.28 -0.07
N LYS A 3 -24.57 17.80 -1.06
CA LYS A 3 -24.63 17.16 -2.40
C LYS A 3 -23.56 17.81 -3.29
N THR A 4 -22.51 17.06 -3.63
CA THR A 4 -21.54 17.47 -4.66
C THR A 4 -22.03 17.06 -6.04
N ASN A 5 -21.36 17.52 -7.10
CA ASN A 5 -21.58 17.06 -8.47
C ASN A 5 -20.29 17.18 -9.28
N LEU A 6 -20.20 16.43 -10.38
CA LEU A 6 -19.01 16.39 -11.25
C LEU A 6 -19.19 17.17 -12.55
N ARG A 7 -20.22 18.01 -12.67
CA ARG A 7 -20.53 18.77 -13.91
C ARG A 7 -19.40 19.72 -14.32
N ARG A 8 -18.62 20.21 -13.36
CA ARG A 8 -17.47 21.10 -13.57
C ARG A 8 -16.11 20.40 -13.45
N CYS A 9 -16.08 19.08 -13.25
CA CYS A 9 -14.83 18.35 -13.19
C CYS A 9 -14.24 18.24 -14.61
N THR A 10 -13.17 18.99 -14.86
CA THR A 10 -12.43 19.00 -16.13
C THR A 10 -11.06 18.35 -16.01
N TYR A 11 -10.65 17.95 -14.79
CA TYR A 11 -9.36 17.36 -14.48
C TYR A 11 -9.58 16.20 -13.50
N LEU A 12 -9.35 14.98 -13.98
CA LEU A 12 -9.51 13.75 -13.22
C LEU A 12 -8.14 13.07 -13.06
N VAL A 13 -7.78 12.73 -11.83
CA VAL A 13 -6.58 11.96 -11.52
C VAL A 13 -7.01 10.62 -10.94
N LEU A 14 -6.51 9.53 -11.51
CA LEU A 14 -6.51 8.21 -10.89
C LEU A 14 -5.07 7.90 -10.46
N ASP A 15 -4.85 7.99 -9.15
CA ASP A 15 -3.60 7.55 -8.55
C ASP A 15 -3.68 6.04 -8.23
N GLU A 16 -2.55 5.33 -8.25
CA GLU A 16 -2.51 3.86 -8.16
C GLU A 16 -3.47 3.18 -9.17
N ALA A 17 -3.46 3.67 -10.41
CA ALA A 17 -4.49 3.39 -11.40
C ALA A 17 -4.61 1.89 -11.76
N ASP A 18 -3.55 1.10 -11.64
CA ASP A 18 -3.61 -0.37 -11.81
C ASP A 18 -4.52 -1.07 -10.81
N ARG A 19 -4.63 -0.55 -9.58
CA ARG A 19 -5.56 -1.06 -8.56
C ARG A 19 -6.94 -0.49 -8.71
N MET A 20 -7.06 0.80 -9.02
CA MET A 20 -8.37 1.41 -9.25
C MET A 20 -9.11 0.74 -10.43
N LEU A 21 -8.34 0.16 -11.36
CA LEU A 21 -8.82 -0.58 -12.51
C LEU A 21 -8.75 -2.11 -12.32
N ASP A 22 -8.48 -2.62 -11.12
CA ASP A 22 -8.64 -4.05 -10.87
C ASP A 22 -10.13 -4.45 -10.86
N MET A 23 -10.41 -5.76 -10.97
CA MET A 23 -11.78 -6.27 -11.00
C MET A 23 -12.61 -5.92 -9.75
N GLY A 24 -11.98 -5.50 -8.65
CA GLY A 24 -12.67 -5.10 -7.42
C GLY A 24 -13.15 -3.64 -7.45
N PHE A 25 -12.38 -2.74 -8.06
CA PHE A 25 -12.67 -1.29 -8.05
C PHE A 25 -13.22 -0.75 -9.37
N GLU A 26 -12.99 -1.43 -10.50
CA GLU A 26 -13.43 -0.98 -11.82
C GLU A 26 -14.91 -0.57 -11.87
N PRO A 27 -15.88 -1.35 -11.32
CA PRO A 27 -17.29 -0.97 -11.42
C PRO A 27 -17.63 0.31 -10.66
N GLN A 28 -16.84 0.62 -9.61
CA GLN A 28 -17.00 1.85 -8.83
C GLN A 28 -16.41 3.05 -9.58
N ILE A 29 -15.22 2.87 -10.17
CA ILE A 29 -14.59 3.89 -11.01
C ILE A 29 -15.48 4.25 -12.20
N ARG A 30 -16.02 3.25 -12.90
CA ARG A 30 -16.93 3.48 -14.04
C ARG A 30 -18.13 4.33 -13.65
N LYS A 31 -18.81 3.99 -12.55
CA LYS A 31 -19.95 4.77 -12.03
C LYS A 31 -19.60 6.23 -11.72
N ILE A 32 -18.39 6.50 -11.24
CA ILE A 32 -17.93 7.88 -10.95
C ILE A 32 -17.63 8.61 -12.27
N VAL A 33 -16.88 7.98 -13.16
CA VAL A 33 -16.37 8.60 -14.38
C VAL A 33 -17.48 8.87 -15.40
N GLU A 34 -18.51 8.03 -15.47
CA GLU A 34 -19.71 8.25 -16.31
C GLU A 34 -20.49 9.52 -15.94
N GLN A 35 -20.30 10.05 -14.73
CA GLN A 35 -20.92 11.31 -14.29
C GLN A 35 -20.07 12.55 -14.62
N ILE A 36 -18.88 12.36 -15.19
CA ILE A 36 -17.95 13.43 -15.57
C ILE A 36 -18.08 13.68 -17.07
N ARG A 37 -18.03 14.96 -17.45
CA ARG A 37 -18.03 15.37 -18.85
C ARG A 37 -16.93 14.63 -19.66
N PRO A 38 -17.21 14.28 -20.92
CA PRO A 38 -16.34 13.45 -21.73
C PRO A 38 -15.08 14.18 -22.23
N ASP A 39 -15.07 15.52 -22.24
CA ASP A 39 -13.96 16.39 -22.61
C ASP A 39 -13.07 16.78 -21.42
N ARG A 40 -13.13 16.02 -20.32
CA ARG A 40 -12.20 16.14 -19.20
C ARG A 40 -10.80 15.68 -19.62
N GLN A 41 -9.78 16.26 -18.97
CA GLN A 41 -8.44 15.68 -18.95
C GLN A 41 -8.41 14.55 -17.91
N THR A 42 -7.92 13.37 -18.30
CA THR A 42 -7.74 12.22 -17.40
C THR A 42 -6.26 11.89 -17.31
N LEU A 43 -5.75 11.79 -16.09
CA LEU A 43 -4.37 11.41 -15.79
C LEU A 43 -4.38 10.17 -14.92
N MET A 44 -3.53 9.20 -15.26
CA MET A 44 -3.36 7.96 -14.51
C MET A 44 -1.90 7.85 -14.08
N TRP A 45 -1.68 7.48 -12.83
CA TRP A 45 -0.35 7.27 -12.26
C TRP A 45 -0.30 5.90 -11.59
N SER A 46 0.76 5.15 -11.83
CA SER A 46 1.07 3.93 -11.08
C SER A 46 2.53 3.56 -11.26
N ALA A 47 3.10 2.89 -10.25
CA ALA A 47 4.41 2.26 -10.35
C ALA A 47 4.40 1.00 -11.22
N THR A 48 3.23 0.38 -11.43
CA THR A 48 3.07 -0.86 -12.19
C THR A 48 1.98 -0.72 -13.25
N TRP A 49 2.24 -1.16 -14.49
CA TRP A 49 1.30 -1.03 -15.61
C TRP A 49 1.15 -2.32 -16.44
N PRO A 50 0.52 -3.36 -15.85
CA PRO A 50 0.39 -4.68 -16.46
C PRO A 50 -0.56 -4.65 -17.67
N LYS A 51 -0.49 -5.67 -18.54
CA LYS A 51 -1.20 -5.66 -19.84
C LYS A 51 -2.72 -5.65 -19.67
N GLU A 52 -3.22 -6.33 -18.64
CA GLU A 52 -4.64 -6.50 -18.33
C GLU A 52 -5.30 -5.15 -17.98
N VAL A 53 -4.56 -4.25 -17.32
CA VAL A 53 -5.02 -2.91 -16.95
C VAL A 53 -5.01 -1.96 -18.15
N ARG A 54 -4.08 -2.13 -19.10
CA ARG A 54 -3.94 -1.23 -20.26
C ARG A 54 -5.21 -1.13 -21.07
N GLN A 55 -5.81 -2.28 -21.39
CA GLN A 55 -7.02 -2.32 -22.21
C GLN A 55 -8.20 -1.68 -21.48
N LEU A 56 -8.29 -1.84 -20.16
CA LEU A 56 -9.33 -1.22 -19.37
C LEU A 56 -9.11 0.30 -19.20
N ALA A 57 -7.86 0.77 -19.14
CA ALA A 57 -7.54 2.18 -19.06
C ALA A 57 -8.01 2.96 -20.31
N GLU A 58 -8.00 2.32 -21.48
CA GLU A 58 -8.48 2.92 -22.75
C GLU A 58 -9.96 3.35 -22.68
N ASP A 59 -10.80 2.67 -21.90
CA ASP A 59 -12.20 3.06 -21.69
C ASP A 59 -12.35 4.44 -21.02
N PHE A 60 -11.32 4.87 -20.28
CA PHE A 60 -11.36 6.09 -19.48
C PHE A 60 -10.52 7.24 -20.06
N LEU A 61 -9.69 6.96 -21.07
CA LEU A 61 -8.72 7.85 -21.69
C LEU A 61 -9.13 8.25 -23.12
N ARG A 62 -8.64 9.39 -23.60
CA ARG A 62 -8.84 9.88 -24.98
C ARG A 62 -7.55 10.52 -25.45
N GLU A 63 -7.08 10.15 -26.64
CA GLU A 63 -5.85 10.69 -27.28
C GLU A 63 -4.69 10.86 -26.28
N TYR A 64 -4.41 9.82 -25.50
CA TYR A 64 -3.50 9.90 -24.36
C TYR A 64 -2.05 9.66 -24.75
N ILE A 65 -1.14 10.16 -23.92
CA ILE A 65 0.31 9.90 -24.01
C ILE A 65 0.70 9.06 -22.81
N GLN A 66 1.45 7.97 -23.06
CA GLN A 66 2.03 7.16 -21.99
C GLN A 66 3.53 7.48 -21.85
N ILE A 67 3.95 7.78 -20.63
CA ILE A 67 5.34 8.01 -20.27
C ILE A 67 5.74 6.96 -19.23
N ASN A 68 6.83 6.23 -19.48
CA ASN A 68 7.39 5.26 -18.55
C ASN A 68 8.80 5.72 -18.14
N ILE A 69 9.11 5.63 -16.85
CA ILE A 69 10.44 5.94 -16.29
C ILE A 69 11.04 4.63 -15.76
N GLY A 70 12.24 4.26 -16.20
CA GLY A 70 12.89 3.00 -15.85
C GLY A 70 12.74 1.90 -16.91
N ALA A 71 12.98 0.65 -16.51
CA ALA A 71 12.81 -0.49 -17.41
C ALA A 71 11.32 -0.76 -17.70
N LEU A 72 11.01 -1.28 -18.89
CA LEU A 72 9.64 -1.69 -19.27
C LEU A 72 9.15 -2.92 -18.49
N GLU A 73 10.09 -3.66 -17.90
CA GLU A 73 9.83 -4.81 -17.04
C GLU A 73 9.76 -4.38 -15.57
N LEU A 74 9.03 -5.13 -14.76
CA LEU A 74 8.81 -4.84 -13.34
C LEU A 74 10.16 -4.79 -12.61
N SER A 75 10.68 -3.59 -12.33
CA SER A 75 11.95 -3.40 -11.64
C SER A 75 11.72 -2.82 -10.26
N ALA A 76 12.11 -3.57 -9.21
CA ALA A 76 12.20 -3.04 -7.86
C ALA A 76 13.31 -1.98 -7.76
N ASN A 77 13.22 -1.10 -6.76
CA ASN A 77 14.26 -0.09 -6.53
C ASN A 77 15.60 -0.77 -6.21
N HIS A 78 16.64 -0.45 -6.99
CA HIS A 78 17.97 -1.05 -6.85
C HIS A 78 18.69 -0.72 -5.53
N ASN A 79 18.20 0.28 -4.77
CA ASN A 79 18.75 0.62 -3.46
C ASN A 79 18.26 -0.28 -2.32
N ILE A 80 17.35 -1.23 -2.60
CA ILE A 80 16.79 -2.16 -1.62
C ILE A 80 17.53 -3.50 -1.71
N LEU A 81 18.14 -3.94 -0.60
CA LEU A 81 18.74 -5.26 -0.48
C LEU A 81 17.64 -6.31 -0.29
N GLN A 82 17.37 -7.09 -1.34
CA GLN A 82 16.32 -8.11 -1.30
C GLN A 82 16.87 -9.46 -0.81
N ILE A 83 16.29 -9.99 0.26
CA ILE A 83 16.63 -11.29 0.83
C ILE A 83 15.38 -12.18 0.83
N VAL A 84 15.51 -13.41 0.34
CA VAL A 84 14.42 -14.41 0.30
C VAL A 84 14.81 -15.61 1.14
N ASP A 85 14.03 -15.90 2.19
CA ASP A 85 14.19 -17.07 3.04
C ASP A 85 13.08 -18.09 2.74
N VAL A 86 13.46 -19.25 2.19
CA VAL A 86 12.53 -20.33 1.85
C VAL A 86 12.31 -21.21 3.08
N CYS A 87 11.09 -21.18 3.61
CA CYS A 87 10.74 -21.91 4.82
C CYS A 87 9.30 -22.46 4.78
N MET A 88 9.00 -23.38 5.68
CA MET A 88 7.66 -23.86 5.95
C MET A 88 6.86 -22.82 6.76
N GLU A 89 5.54 -22.86 6.63
CA GLU A 89 4.65 -21.93 7.35
C GLU A 89 4.84 -21.99 8.87
N THR A 90 5.11 -23.17 9.42
CA THR A 90 5.35 -23.40 10.85
C THR A 90 6.65 -22.79 11.37
N GLU A 91 7.59 -22.45 10.49
CA GLU A 91 8.90 -21.90 10.85
C GLU A 91 8.90 -20.37 10.90
N LYS A 92 7.91 -19.73 10.24
CA LYS A 92 7.86 -18.26 10.08
C LYS A 92 7.88 -17.51 11.40
N ASP A 93 7.19 -18.03 12.42
CA ASP A 93 7.11 -17.39 13.73
C ASP A 93 8.49 -17.31 14.40
N ASN A 94 9.23 -18.42 14.41
CA ASN A 94 10.56 -18.49 15.01
C ASN A 94 11.57 -17.65 14.23
N LYS A 95 11.53 -17.73 12.89
CA LYS A 95 12.39 -16.95 12.00
C LYS A 95 12.15 -15.45 12.14
N LEU A 96 10.88 -15.03 12.27
CA LEU A 96 10.54 -13.64 12.50
C LEU A 96 11.12 -13.14 13.83
N ILE A 97 11.00 -13.91 14.91
CA ILE A 97 11.55 -13.50 16.21
C ILE A 97 13.07 -13.31 16.12
N GLN A 98 13.79 -14.27 15.52
CA GLN A 98 15.25 -14.17 15.32
C GLN A 98 15.63 -12.92 14.52
N LEU A 99 14.92 -12.67 13.40
CA LEU A 99 15.14 -11.49 12.58
C LEU A 99 14.85 -10.19 13.35
N MET A 100 13.80 -10.18 14.17
CA MET A 100 13.46 -9.01 14.98
C MET A 100 14.48 -8.74 16.08
N GLU A 101 15.09 -9.77 16.67
CA GLU A 101 16.17 -9.62 17.66
C GLU A 101 17.39 -8.93 17.04
N GLU A 102 17.78 -9.34 15.83
CA GLU A 102 18.87 -8.71 15.07
C GLU A 102 18.55 -7.26 14.70
N ILE A 103 17.36 -7.01 14.14
CA ILE A 103 16.96 -5.66 13.71
C ILE A 103 16.85 -4.71 14.90
N MET A 104 16.27 -5.15 16.02
CA MET A 104 16.04 -4.28 17.18
C MET A 104 17.32 -3.96 17.96
N ALA A 105 18.42 -4.71 17.74
CA ALA A 105 19.74 -4.38 18.26
C ALA A 105 20.37 -3.15 17.55
N GLU A 106 19.90 -2.83 16.34
CA GLU A 106 20.38 -1.68 15.57
C GLU A 106 19.72 -0.37 16.02
N LYS A 107 20.45 0.75 15.87
CA LYS A 107 19.94 2.09 16.18
C LYS A 107 18.79 2.52 15.25
N GLU A 108 18.84 2.09 13.99
CA GLU A 108 17.82 2.33 12.97
C GLU A 108 17.01 1.06 12.72
N ASN A 109 15.95 0.86 13.51
CA ASN A 109 15.20 -0.39 13.59
C ASN A 109 13.71 -0.29 13.21
N LYS A 110 13.32 0.81 12.55
CA LYS A 110 11.95 0.97 12.03
C LYS A 110 11.65 -0.12 10.99
N THR A 111 10.64 -0.93 11.25
CA THR A 111 10.33 -2.15 10.50
C THR A 111 8.84 -2.21 10.16
N ILE A 112 8.52 -2.55 8.92
CA ILE A 112 7.17 -2.88 8.47
C ILE A 112 7.10 -4.38 8.17
N ILE A 113 6.13 -5.08 8.76
CA ILE A 113 5.89 -6.50 8.54
C ILE A 113 4.57 -6.65 7.79
N PHE A 114 4.62 -7.14 6.55
CA PHE A 114 3.42 -7.39 5.77
C PHE A 114 2.86 -8.79 6.02
N VAL A 115 1.53 -8.88 6.16
CA VAL A 115 0.79 -10.12 6.29
C VAL A 115 -0.44 -10.13 5.39
N GLU A 116 -0.84 -11.33 4.97
CA GLU A 116 -1.87 -11.50 3.95
C GLU A 116 -3.27 -11.07 4.42
N THR A 117 -3.64 -11.36 5.67
CA THR A 117 -5.02 -11.15 6.16
C THR A 117 -5.09 -10.27 7.39
N LYS A 118 -6.21 -9.56 7.53
CA LYS A 118 -6.52 -8.71 8.69
C LYS A 118 -6.46 -9.51 10.01
N LYS A 119 -7.00 -10.74 9.98
CA LYS A 119 -6.95 -11.65 11.12
C LYS A 119 -5.52 -11.99 11.52
N ARG A 120 -4.66 -12.34 10.57
CA ARG A 120 -3.23 -12.59 10.85
C ARG A 120 -2.51 -11.35 11.36
N CYS A 121 -2.88 -10.17 10.85
CA CYS A 121 -2.35 -8.89 11.32
C CYS A 121 -2.64 -8.68 12.81
N ASP A 122 -3.89 -8.89 13.23
CA ASP A 122 -4.27 -8.82 14.65
C ASP A 122 -3.61 -9.91 15.49
N ASP A 123 -3.62 -11.17 15.04
CA ASP A 123 -3.09 -12.29 15.80
C ASP A 123 -1.57 -12.19 16.02
N LEU A 124 -0.82 -11.81 14.97
CA LEU A 124 0.63 -11.59 15.06
C LEU A 124 0.95 -10.42 16.00
N THR A 125 0.21 -9.31 15.89
CA THR A 125 0.42 -8.15 16.76
C THR A 125 0.19 -8.47 18.22
N ARG A 126 -0.90 -9.20 18.54
CA ARG A 126 -1.18 -9.62 19.92
C ARG A 126 -0.06 -10.50 20.47
N ARG A 127 0.44 -11.44 19.67
CA ARG A 127 1.55 -12.32 20.06
C ARG A 127 2.82 -11.52 20.32
N MET A 128 3.24 -10.69 19.37
CA MET A 128 4.44 -9.85 19.53
C MET A 128 4.34 -8.93 20.76
N ARG A 129 3.18 -8.31 21.00
CA ARG A 129 2.99 -7.47 22.20
C ARG A 129 3.01 -8.26 23.50
N ARG A 130 2.48 -9.48 23.50
CA ARG A 130 2.55 -10.37 24.68
C ARG A 130 3.99 -10.74 25.02
N ASP A 131 4.82 -10.89 23.99
CA ASP A 131 6.23 -11.24 24.13
C ASP A 131 7.11 -9.97 24.36
N GLY A 132 6.50 -8.79 24.51
CA GLY A 132 7.16 -7.54 24.91
C GLY A 132 7.58 -6.62 23.76
N TRP A 133 7.32 -7.00 22.50
CA TRP A 133 7.71 -6.18 21.34
C TRP A 133 6.82 -4.93 21.20
N PRO A 134 7.41 -3.76 20.87
CA PRO A 134 6.68 -2.51 20.66
C PRO A 134 6.01 -2.46 19.27
N ALA A 135 5.11 -3.40 19.01
CA ALA A 135 4.41 -3.59 17.74
C ALA A 135 2.99 -3.02 17.75
N MET A 136 2.59 -2.45 16.62
CA MET A 136 1.21 -2.02 16.33
C MET A 136 0.77 -2.52 14.97
N CYS A 137 -0.54 -2.59 14.73
CA CYS A 137 -1.08 -2.98 13.42
C CYS A 137 -1.95 -1.93 12.74
N ILE A 138 -1.98 -2.01 11.42
CA ILE A 138 -2.90 -1.27 10.57
C ILE A 138 -3.50 -2.20 9.49
N HIS A 139 -4.83 -2.16 9.36
CA HIS A 139 -5.57 -2.88 8.32
C HIS A 139 -6.96 -2.26 8.14
N GLY A 140 -7.70 -2.69 7.12
CA GLY A 140 -8.98 -2.08 6.72
C GLY A 140 -10.16 -2.23 7.70
N ASP A 141 -10.02 -2.99 8.79
CA ASP A 141 -11.08 -3.08 9.83
C ASP A 141 -10.79 -2.17 11.04
N LYS A 142 -9.62 -1.51 11.07
CA LYS A 142 -9.34 -0.45 12.04
C LYS A 142 -10.10 0.80 11.64
N SER A 143 -10.64 1.51 12.63
CA SER A 143 -11.27 2.81 12.39
C SER A 143 -10.25 3.82 11.87
N GLN A 144 -10.70 4.81 11.10
CA GLN A 144 -9.80 5.84 10.57
C GLN A 144 -8.98 6.56 11.68
N PRO A 145 -9.57 6.93 12.84
CA PRO A 145 -8.79 7.51 13.94
C PRO A 145 -7.69 6.58 14.48
N GLU A 146 -7.96 5.28 14.59
CA GLU A 146 -6.94 4.31 15.01
C GLU A 146 -5.82 4.20 13.97
N ARG A 147 -6.17 4.17 12.68
CA ARG A 147 -5.18 4.16 11.59
C ARG A 147 -4.27 5.39 11.67
N ASP A 148 -4.85 6.57 11.83
CA ASP A 148 -4.09 7.84 11.90
C ASP A 148 -3.17 7.88 13.13
N TRP A 149 -3.65 7.39 14.28
CA TRP A 149 -2.87 7.31 15.51
C TRP A 149 -1.69 6.33 15.38
N VAL A 150 -1.92 5.11 14.89
CA VAL A 150 -0.87 4.11 14.65
C VAL A 150 0.22 4.65 13.71
N LEU A 151 -0.20 5.32 12.62
CA LEU A 151 0.75 5.91 11.67
C LEU A 151 1.56 7.06 12.27
N THR A 152 0.95 7.86 13.13
CA THR A 152 1.64 8.94 13.84
C THR A 152 2.70 8.39 14.78
N GLU A 153 2.35 7.38 15.58
CA GLU A 153 3.26 6.75 16.52
C GLU A 153 4.42 6.05 15.79
N PHE A 154 4.15 5.36 14.67
CA PHE A 154 5.19 4.76 13.82
C PHE A 154 6.12 5.81 13.19
N ARG A 155 5.57 6.89 12.62
CA ARG A 155 6.37 7.99 12.03
C ARG A 155 7.26 8.65 13.07
N SER A 156 6.74 8.88 14.28
CA SER A 156 7.48 9.47 15.40
C SER A 156 8.58 8.55 15.95
N GLY A 157 8.56 7.25 15.63
CA GLY A 157 9.52 6.25 16.13
C GLY A 157 9.20 5.71 17.52
N LYS A 158 8.13 6.16 18.18
CA LYS A 158 7.69 5.63 19.48
C LYS A 158 7.31 4.14 19.42
N ALA A 159 6.81 3.70 18.28
CA ALA A 159 6.55 2.30 17.98
C ALA A 159 7.30 1.94 16.69
N PRO A 160 8.46 1.27 16.77
CA PRO A 160 9.30 1.01 15.61
C PRO A 160 8.79 -0.16 14.75
N ILE A 161 7.79 -0.92 15.18
CA ILE A 161 7.30 -2.10 14.45
C ILE A 161 5.84 -1.87 14.01
N LEU A 162 5.61 -1.87 12.70
CA LEU A 162 4.28 -1.77 12.11
C LEU A 162 3.92 -3.05 11.34
N ILE A 163 2.88 -3.75 11.79
CA ILE A 163 2.34 -4.91 11.09
C ILE A 163 1.18 -4.43 10.20
N ALA A 164 1.18 -4.81 8.93
CA ALA A 164 0.28 -4.24 7.94
C ALA A 164 -0.25 -5.29 6.97
N THR A 165 -1.49 -5.10 6.51
CA THR A 165 -1.98 -5.74 5.27
C THR A 165 -1.67 -4.86 4.07
N ASP A 166 -1.79 -5.39 2.84
CA ASP A 166 -1.61 -4.64 1.59
C ASP A 166 -2.46 -3.36 1.49
N VAL A 167 -3.57 -3.27 2.23
CA VAL A 167 -4.37 -2.04 2.34
C VAL A 167 -3.56 -0.84 2.89
N ALA A 168 -2.44 -1.10 3.55
CA ALA A 168 -1.53 -0.08 4.07
C ALA A 168 -0.22 0.05 3.27
N SER A 169 0.03 -0.76 2.24
CA SER A 169 1.29 -0.66 1.47
C SER A 169 1.29 0.51 0.48
N ARG A 170 0.12 0.96 0.01
CA ARG A 170 0.01 1.98 -1.05
C ARG A 170 -0.45 3.34 -0.52
N GLY A 171 0.21 4.42 -0.95
CA GLY A 171 -0.09 5.80 -0.57
C GLY A 171 0.43 6.25 0.82
N LEU A 172 0.99 5.35 1.63
CA LEU A 172 1.63 5.73 2.88
C LEU A 172 3.08 6.15 2.63
N GLY A 173 3.27 7.44 2.35
CA GLY A 173 4.58 8.08 2.39
C GLY A 173 5.15 8.02 3.81
N PHE A 174 5.98 7.02 4.10
CA PHE A 174 6.73 6.91 5.34
C PHE A 174 8.12 7.54 5.13
N GLY A 175 8.22 8.85 5.34
CA GLY A 175 9.54 9.48 5.43
C GLY A 175 10.35 8.78 6.52
N SER A 176 11.53 8.25 6.17
CA SER A 176 12.51 7.53 7.02
C SER A 176 12.38 6.01 7.23
N THR A 177 11.47 5.28 6.59
CA THR A 177 11.53 3.80 6.67
C THR A 177 12.62 3.22 5.79
N ARG A 178 13.53 2.43 6.39
CA ARG A 178 14.28 1.42 5.64
C ARG A 178 13.26 0.40 5.13
N GLN A 179 13.08 0.35 3.82
CA GLN A 179 12.53 -0.84 3.18
C GLN A 179 13.72 -1.80 3.05
N LEU A 180 13.79 -2.77 3.96
CA LEU A 180 14.58 -3.99 3.76
C LEU A 180 13.79 -4.89 2.80
#